data_AF-A0A7S0FRG5-F1
#
_entry.id   AF-A0A7S0FRG5-F1
#
_cell.length_a   1.000
_cell.length_b   1.000
_cell.length_c   1.000
_cell.angle_alpha   90.00
_cell.angle_beta   90.00
_cell.angle_gamma   90.00
#
_symmetry.space_group_name_H-M   'P 1'
#
loop_
_entity.id
_entity.type
_entity.pdbx_description
1 polymer ?
#
loop_
_entity_poly.entity_id
_entity_poly.type
_entity_poly.pdbx_seq_one_letter_code
_entity_poly.pdbx_strand_id
1 'polypeptide(L)'
;GLAVSLAPEKTSNLPDDIADILALGEGEACINPDGQCSCYSGFGYVGSVNVTASGYTCQSWDAQEPQEHTYIRGDRFSTLSENFCRSTDPGDASPWCYTTDPENRWEYCNVPQCE
;
A
#
# COMPACT_ATOMS: atom_id res chain seq x y z
N GLY A 1 -2.50 -50.48 -7.62
CA GLY A 1 -2.78 -49.04 -7.86
C GLY A 1 -3.39 -48.49 -6.60
N LEU A 2 -2.70 -47.56 -5.93
CA LEU A 2 -3.20 -46.90 -4.73
C LEU A 2 -4.37 -45.98 -5.10
N ALA A 3 -5.46 -46.08 -4.36
CA ALA A 3 -6.44 -45.00 -4.23
C ALA A 3 -6.65 -44.78 -2.73
N VAL A 4 -5.88 -43.85 -2.16
CA VAL A 4 -6.13 -43.33 -0.81
C VAL A 4 -7.07 -42.15 -0.99
N SER A 5 -8.35 -42.35 -0.73
CA SER A 5 -9.28 -41.25 -0.50
C SER A 5 -9.00 -40.66 0.87
N LEU A 6 -8.35 -39.50 0.91
CA LEU A 6 -8.21 -38.71 2.13
C LEU A 6 -9.51 -37.93 2.37
N ALA A 7 -10.03 -38.08 3.58
CA ALA A 7 -11.07 -37.25 4.20
C ALA A 7 -10.50 -35.83 4.49
N PRO A 8 -11.34 -34.85 4.91
CA PRO A 8 -10.99 -33.44 4.84
C PRO A 8 -10.10 -33.01 6.03
N GLU A 9 -8.99 -32.33 5.75
CA GLU A 9 -8.20 -31.62 6.77
C GLU A 9 -8.55 -30.13 6.66
N LYS A 10 -9.40 -29.63 7.57
CA LYS A 10 -9.03 -28.94 8.82
C LYS A 10 -8.54 -27.52 8.55
N THR A 11 -9.45 -26.58 8.80
CA THR A 11 -9.27 -25.16 9.12
C THR A 11 -7.82 -24.67 9.07
N SER A 12 -7.52 -23.83 8.09
CA SER A 12 -6.26 -23.10 7.95
C SER A 12 -5.88 -22.43 9.26
N ASN A 13 -4.83 -22.95 9.91
CA ASN A 13 -4.15 -22.30 11.02
C ASN A 13 -3.57 -20.98 10.51
N LEU A 14 -4.26 -19.86 10.72
CA LEU A 14 -3.59 -18.57 10.74
C LEU A 14 -2.98 -18.39 12.14
N PRO A 15 -1.69 -18.05 12.26
CA PRO A 15 -1.10 -17.74 13.56
C PRO A 15 -1.69 -16.42 14.09
N ASP A 16 -2.20 -16.46 15.32
CA ASP A 16 -2.81 -15.31 16.01
C ASP A 16 -1.77 -14.41 16.71
N ASP A 17 -0.47 -14.69 16.55
CA ASP A 17 0.61 -14.01 17.27
C ASP A 17 1.45 -13.12 16.35
N ILE A 18 1.58 -11.83 16.72
CA ILE A 18 2.28 -10.80 15.94
C ILE A 18 3.76 -11.15 15.77
N ALA A 19 4.35 -11.86 16.73
CA ALA A 19 5.77 -12.24 16.67
C ALA A 19 6.06 -13.29 15.59
N ASP A 20 5.11 -14.19 15.29
CA ASP A 20 5.28 -15.22 14.26
C ASP A 20 5.05 -14.67 12.85
N ILE A 21 4.22 -13.63 12.72
CA ILE A 21 4.07 -12.86 11.47
C ILE A 21 5.38 -12.15 11.11
N LEU A 22 6.11 -11.65 12.11
CA LEU A 22 7.37 -10.92 11.93
C LEU A 22 8.59 -11.84 11.68
N ALA A 23 8.49 -13.13 12.00
CA ALA A 23 9.58 -14.10 11.86
C ALA A 23 9.69 -14.76 10.48
N LEU A 24 8.79 -14.47 9.54
CA LEU A 24 8.81 -14.96 8.15
C LEU A 24 9.58 -14.05 7.17
N GLY A 25 10.46 -13.18 7.67
CA GLY A 25 11.17 -12.21 6.86
C GLY A 25 12.22 -12.81 5.92
N GLU A 26 11.83 -13.09 4.67
CA GLU A 26 12.64 -12.87 3.46
C GLU A 26 11.69 -12.39 2.35
N GLY A 27 11.61 -11.06 2.14
CA GLY A 27 11.09 -10.39 0.96
C GLY A 27 9.67 -10.75 0.47
N GLU A 28 8.62 -10.09 1.01
CA GLU A 28 7.38 -9.75 0.28
C GLU A 28 6.43 -8.98 1.23
N ALA A 29 6.48 -7.65 1.25
CA ALA A 29 5.49 -6.83 1.98
C ALA A 29 4.28 -6.53 1.07
N CYS A 30 3.49 -7.56 0.76
CA CYS A 30 2.29 -7.43 -0.07
C CYS A 30 1.04 -7.81 0.73
N ILE A 31 0.58 -6.93 1.62
CA ILE A 31 -0.65 -7.21 2.38
C ILE A 31 -1.84 -6.65 1.60
N ASN A 32 -2.31 -7.40 0.59
CA ASN A 32 -3.65 -7.28 0.06
C ASN A 32 -4.31 -8.67 0.05
N PRO A 33 -5.55 -8.84 0.53
CA PRO A 33 -6.24 -10.14 0.56
C PRO A 33 -6.49 -10.76 -0.84
N ASP A 34 -6.29 -9.98 -1.91
CA ASP A 34 -6.42 -10.41 -3.31
C ASP A 34 -5.08 -10.86 -3.95
N GLY A 35 -3.97 -10.89 -3.20
CA GLY A 35 -2.67 -11.35 -3.71
C GLY A 35 -1.96 -10.40 -4.69
N GLN A 36 -2.39 -9.15 -4.80
CA GLN A 36 -1.69 -8.13 -5.59
C GLN A 36 -0.59 -7.43 -4.77
N CYS A 37 0.64 -7.91 -4.95
CA CYS A 37 1.87 -7.20 -4.67
C CYS A 37 2.01 -6.00 -5.60
N SER A 38 1.64 -4.81 -5.16
CA SER A 38 2.14 -3.58 -5.79
C SER A 38 3.35 -3.12 -4.98
N CYS A 39 4.55 -3.42 -5.46
CA CYS A 39 5.76 -2.76 -5.02
C CYS A 39 5.97 -1.50 -5.88
N TYR A 40 6.83 -0.56 -5.46
CA TYR A 40 7.17 0.59 -6.30
C TYR A 40 8.51 0.38 -6.99
N SER A 41 8.54 0.62 -8.30
CA SER A 41 9.76 0.68 -9.12
C SER A 41 9.77 2.02 -9.86
N GLY A 42 10.37 3.06 -9.27
CA GLY A 42 10.30 4.42 -9.81
C GLY A 42 8.85 4.94 -9.87
N PHE A 43 8.47 5.50 -11.03
CA PHE A 43 7.11 5.99 -11.30
C PHE A 43 6.15 4.87 -11.71
N GLY A 44 5.47 4.24 -10.77
CA GLY A 44 4.50 3.21 -11.18
C GLY A 44 3.69 2.57 -10.08
N TYR A 45 3.80 3.03 -8.84
CA TYR A 45 2.99 2.46 -7.78
C TYR A 45 1.52 2.82 -7.98
N VAL A 46 0.72 1.81 -8.32
CA VAL A 46 -0.74 1.89 -8.52
C VAL A 46 -1.51 1.06 -7.49
N GLY A 47 -0.85 0.69 -6.39
CA GLY A 47 -1.47 -0.07 -5.30
C GLY A 47 -2.45 0.76 -4.46
N SER A 48 -2.95 0.14 -3.40
CA SER A 48 -4.05 0.61 -2.57
C SER A 48 -3.64 1.13 -1.17
N VAL A 49 -2.35 1.23 -0.86
CA VAL A 49 -1.91 1.79 0.44
C VAL A 49 -2.38 3.24 0.54
N ASN A 50 -3.01 3.60 1.66
CA ASN A 50 -3.57 4.94 1.92
C ASN A 50 -3.30 5.42 3.36
N VAL A 51 -2.24 4.92 3.97
CA VAL A 51 -1.77 5.31 5.29
C VAL A 51 -0.27 5.59 5.19
N THR A 52 0.17 6.67 5.84
CA THR A 52 1.57 7.09 5.83
C THR A 52 2.44 6.22 6.74
N ALA A 53 3.76 6.37 6.66
CA ALA A 53 4.70 5.64 7.50
C ALA A 53 4.47 5.86 9.00
N SER A 54 4.07 7.07 9.42
CA SER A 54 3.72 7.39 10.80
C SER A 54 2.27 7.08 11.17
N GLY A 55 1.46 6.56 10.24
CA GLY A 55 0.09 6.12 10.52
C GLY A 55 -1.01 7.16 10.24
N TYR A 56 -0.71 8.29 9.56
CA TYR A 56 -1.73 9.25 9.19
C TYR A 56 -2.57 8.72 8.02
N THR A 57 -3.88 8.97 8.07
CA THR A 57 -4.77 8.67 6.95
C THR A 57 -4.49 9.63 5.80
N CYS A 58 -4.38 9.10 4.58
CA CYS A 58 -4.20 9.91 3.40
C CYS A 58 -5.47 10.70 3.06
N GLN A 59 -5.30 11.96 2.67
CA GLN A 59 -6.32 12.78 2.04
C GLN A 59 -6.55 12.30 0.60
N SER A 60 -7.79 12.36 0.14
CA SER A 60 -8.11 12.09 -1.27
C SER A 60 -7.44 13.10 -2.19
N TRP A 61 -6.90 12.63 -3.32
CA TRP A 61 -6.33 13.50 -4.36
C TRP A 61 -7.37 14.41 -5.04
N ASP A 62 -8.66 14.12 -4.90
CA ASP A 62 -9.72 15.01 -5.39
C ASP A 62 -10.18 16.01 -4.32
N ALA A 63 -9.75 15.85 -3.07
CA ALA A 63 -10.07 16.77 -1.97
C ALA A 63 -9.10 17.95 -1.92
N GLN A 64 -9.60 19.12 -1.51
CA GLN A 64 -8.80 20.33 -1.30
C GLN A 64 -8.68 20.71 0.18
N GLU A 65 -9.20 19.89 1.08
CA GLU A 65 -9.09 20.09 2.53
C GLU A 65 -8.70 18.77 3.23
N PRO A 66 -7.92 18.82 4.32
CA PRO A 66 -7.32 20.01 4.93
C PRO A 66 -6.11 20.58 4.17
N GLN A 67 -5.56 19.82 3.22
CA GLN A 67 -4.36 20.19 2.48
C GLN A 67 -4.71 20.60 1.04
N GLU A 68 -4.79 21.90 0.78
CA GLU A 68 -4.95 22.41 -0.60
C GLU A 68 -3.74 22.03 -1.47
N HIS A 69 -3.97 21.65 -2.73
CA HIS A 69 -2.89 21.26 -3.64
C HIS A 69 -3.25 21.38 -5.13
N THR A 70 -2.22 21.43 -5.98
CA THR A 70 -2.35 21.58 -7.44
C THR A 70 -2.33 20.26 -8.22
N TYR A 71 -2.19 19.13 -7.53
CA TYR A 71 -2.23 17.79 -8.13
C TYR A 71 -3.66 17.39 -8.50
N ILE A 72 -4.12 17.87 -9.66
CA ILE A 72 -5.46 17.57 -10.20
C ILE A 72 -5.36 16.37 -11.14
N ARG A 73 -6.29 15.41 -11.02
CA ARG A 73 -6.39 14.27 -11.94
C ARG A 73 -6.52 14.75 -13.39
N GLY A 74 -5.67 14.24 -14.26
CA GLY A 74 -5.60 14.56 -15.69
C GLY A 74 -4.52 13.72 -16.38
N ASP A 75 -4.20 13.98 -17.64
CA ASP A 75 -3.28 13.13 -18.42
C ASP A 75 -1.91 12.91 -17.75
N ARG A 76 -1.39 13.93 -17.04
CA ARG A 76 -0.14 13.86 -16.28
C ARG A 76 -0.25 13.09 -14.96
N PHE A 77 -1.45 13.04 -14.38
CA PHE A 77 -1.72 12.55 -13.02
C PHE A 77 -2.87 11.53 -13.02
N SER A 78 -2.94 10.72 -14.07
CA SER A 78 -4.05 9.79 -14.32
C SER A 78 -4.14 8.67 -13.28
N THR A 79 -3.04 8.41 -12.57
CA THR A 79 -2.96 7.41 -11.51
C THR A 79 -3.38 7.91 -10.14
N LEU A 80 -3.59 9.23 -9.95
CA LEU A 80 -4.08 9.80 -8.69
C LEU A 80 -5.53 9.39 -8.45
N SER A 81 -5.72 8.29 -7.73
CA SER A 81 -7.01 7.64 -7.47
C SER A 81 -7.26 7.57 -5.98
N GLU A 82 -8.50 7.85 -5.58
CA GLU A 82 -8.94 7.85 -4.18
C GLU A 82 -7.99 8.67 -3.29
N ASN A 83 -7.52 8.08 -2.20
CA ASN A 83 -6.50 8.60 -1.30
C ASN A 83 -5.25 7.70 -1.26
N PHE A 84 -4.98 6.95 -2.32
CA PHE A 84 -3.86 6.02 -2.32
C PHE A 84 -2.52 6.75 -2.46
N CYS A 85 -1.46 6.24 -1.85
CA CYS A 85 -0.12 6.76 -1.97
C CYS A 85 0.34 6.69 -3.43
N ARG A 86 1.01 7.74 -3.92
CA ARG A 86 1.48 7.81 -5.31
C ARG A 86 2.88 8.41 -5.37
N SER A 87 3.58 8.09 -6.45
CA SER A 87 4.78 8.81 -6.86
C SER A 87 4.35 9.76 -7.99
N THR A 88 4.60 11.05 -7.79
CA THR A 88 4.25 12.10 -8.75
C THR A 88 5.45 12.54 -9.59
N ASP A 89 6.67 12.28 -9.11
CA ASP A 89 7.94 12.63 -9.74
C ASP A 89 8.97 11.46 -9.70
N PRO A 90 9.95 11.42 -10.62
CA PRO A 90 10.88 10.28 -10.76
C PRO A 90 11.84 10.18 -9.58
N GLY A 91 12.05 11.31 -8.91
CA GLY A 91 12.96 11.47 -7.79
C GLY A 91 12.31 11.19 -6.44
N ASP A 92 11.02 10.84 -6.40
CA ASP A 92 10.36 10.51 -5.15
C ASP A 92 10.99 9.26 -4.54
N ALA A 93 11.40 9.37 -3.28
CA ALA A 93 12.08 8.27 -2.59
C ALA A 93 11.14 7.09 -2.31
N SER A 94 9.83 7.35 -2.18
CA SER A 94 8.76 6.37 -1.94
C SER A 94 7.42 7.01 -2.35
N PRO A 95 6.36 6.25 -2.63
CA PRO A 95 5.02 6.80 -2.75
C PRO A 95 4.64 7.60 -1.50
N TRP A 96 3.92 8.70 -1.70
CA TRP A 96 3.50 9.63 -0.65
C TRP A 96 2.03 10.04 -0.85
N CYS A 97 1.47 10.69 0.15
CA CYS A 97 0.14 11.31 0.06
C CYS A 97 0.07 12.58 0.93
N TYR A 98 -0.88 13.46 0.62
CA TYR A 98 -1.34 14.46 1.60
C TYR A 98 -2.05 13.75 2.75
N THR A 99 -2.00 14.30 3.95
CA THR A 99 -2.67 13.68 5.11
C THR A 99 -3.96 14.40 5.49
N THR A 100 -4.86 13.71 6.18
CA THR A 100 -6.06 14.30 6.78
C THR A 100 -5.77 15.07 8.08
N ASP A 101 -4.52 15.10 8.54
CA ASP A 101 -4.09 15.91 9.69
C ASP A 101 -3.69 17.32 9.21
N PRO A 102 -4.34 18.40 9.72
CA PRO A 102 -3.98 19.77 9.36
C PRO A 102 -2.53 20.15 9.68
N GLU A 103 -1.91 19.56 10.70
CA GLU A 103 -0.55 19.87 11.13
C GLU A 103 0.51 19.13 10.31
N ASN A 104 0.13 18.04 9.63
CA ASN A 104 1.02 17.19 8.86
C ASN A 104 0.63 17.21 7.38
N ARG A 105 1.21 18.11 6.60
CA ARG A 105 0.78 18.35 5.22
C ARG A 105 0.84 17.10 4.34
N TRP A 106 1.95 16.39 4.36
CA TRP A 106 2.15 15.19 3.55
C TRP A 106 3.20 14.32 4.21
N GLU A 107 3.20 13.03 3.89
CA GLU A 107 4.24 12.11 4.33
C GLU A 107 4.39 10.95 3.34
N TYR A 108 5.56 10.34 3.33
CA TYR A 108 5.80 9.08 2.63
C TYR A 108 5.01 7.93 3.26
N CYS A 109 4.67 6.97 2.41
CA CYS A 109 4.05 5.71 2.79
C CYS A 109 5.09 4.60 2.87
N ASN A 110 4.80 3.61 3.70
CA ASN A 110 5.63 2.42 3.83
C ASN A 110 5.24 1.39 2.76
N VAL A 111 5.67 1.64 1.52
CA VAL A 111 5.50 0.72 0.38
C VAL A 111 6.86 0.04 0.12
N PRO A 112 6.93 -1.28 -0.11
CA PRO A 112 8.20 -1.92 -0.45
C PRO A 112 8.65 -1.59 -1.87
N GLN A 113 9.97 -1.52 -2.08
CA GLN A 113 10.56 -1.49 -3.43
C GLN A 113 10.41 -2.86 -4.09
N CYS A 114 10.25 -2.86 -5.42
CA CYS A 114 10.38 -4.08 -6.19
C CYS A 114 11.85 -4.51 -6.24
N GLU A 115 12.10 -5.82 -6.17
CA GLU A 115 13.43 -6.40 -6.44
C GLU A 115 13.74 -6.48 -7.94
#